data_AF-A0A853F2P0-F1
#
_entry.id   AF-A0A853F2P0-F1
#
_cell.length_a   1.000
_cell.length_b   1.000
_cell.length_c   1.000
_cell.angle_alpha   90.00
_cell.angle_beta   90.00
_cell.angle_gamma   90.00
#
_symmetry.space_group_name_H-M   'P 1'
#
loop_
_entity.id
_entity.type
_entity.pdbx_description
1 polymer ?
#
loop_
_entity_poly.entity_id
_entity_poly.type
_entity_poly.pdbx_seq_one_letter_code
_entity_poly.pdbx_strand_id
1 'polypeptide(L)'
;MEKILSIFILSLSLNTHAMSPNEMLVIIGAVKYYNENCSGLNTAGYHRMNKGLKRFKMDRTPVSVLEQHPLAVSSYKTAEKFGCAGTKREAHKAGFGQYIN
;
A
#
# COMPACT_ATOMS: atom_id res chain seq x y z
N MET A 1 46.34 5.03 25.08
CA MET A 1 45.10 4.21 25.05
C MET A 1 44.33 4.64 23.84
N GLU A 2 44.47 3.85 22.78
CA GLU A 2 44.01 4.20 21.44
C GLU A 2 42.50 4.07 21.30
N LYS A 3 41.93 5.05 20.60
CA LYS A 3 40.51 5.20 20.31
C LYS A 3 40.11 4.16 19.25
N ILE A 4 39.39 3.13 19.63
CA ILE A 4 38.69 2.28 18.66
C ILE A 4 37.20 2.54 18.79
N LEU A 5 36.78 3.64 18.16
CA LEU A 5 35.39 3.96 17.88
C LEU A 5 34.92 3.03 16.76
N SER A 6 34.44 1.83 17.11
CA SER A 6 33.84 0.91 16.15
C SER A 6 32.43 1.40 15.80
N ILE A 7 32.34 2.27 14.79
CA ILE A 7 31.06 2.63 14.16
C ILE A 7 30.64 1.43 13.30
N PHE A 8 29.83 0.54 13.87
CA PHE A 8 29.05 -0.43 13.11
C PHE A 8 27.99 0.37 12.34
N ILE A 9 28.32 0.78 11.11
CA ILE A 9 27.33 1.26 10.14
C ILE A 9 26.54 0.02 9.72
N LEU A 10 25.44 -0.24 10.44
CA LEU A 10 24.39 -1.14 9.97
C LEU A 10 23.82 -0.51 8.70
N SER A 11 24.36 -0.90 7.55
CA SER A 11 23.71 -0.73 6.26
C SER A 11 22.47 -1.62 6.25
N LEU A 12 21.41 -1.19 6.94
CA LEU A 12 20.04 -1.61 6.65
C LEU A 12 19.76 -1.17 5.21
N SER A 13 20.11 -2.04 4.27
CA SER A 13 19.49 -2.07 2.95
C SER A 13 18.01 -2.38 3.18
N LEU A 14 17.25 -1.32 3.51
CA LEU A 14 15.81 -1.29 3.37
C LEU A 14 15.53 -1.62 1.90
N ASN A 15 15.33 -2.92 1.62
CA ASN A 15 14.78 -3.47 0.39
C ASN A 15 13.36 -2.94 0.26
N THR A 16 13.22 -1.64 0.03
CA THR A 16 11.99 -1.02 -0.41
C THR A 16 11.77 -1.52 -1.82
N HIS A 17 11.10 -2.66 -1.96
CA HIS A 17 10.58 -3.07 -3.25
C HIS A 17 9.84 -1.86 -3.82
N ALA A 18 10.39 -1.33 -4.91
CA ALA A 18 9.84 -0.19 -5.59
C ALA A 18 8.55 -0.67 -6.24
N MET A 19 7.44 -0.42 -5.56
CA MET A 19 6.09 -0.66 -6.07
C MET A 19 5.97 -0.12 -7.51
N SER A 20 5.18 -0.78 -8.32
CA SER A 20 4.86 -0.43 -9.70
C SER A 20 3.49 0.26 -9.79
N PRO A 21 3.19 0.94 -10.91
CA PRO A 21 1.85 1.49 -11.14
C PRO A 21 0.72 0.44 -11.07
N ASN A 22 0.99 -0.79 -11.50
CA ASN A 22 0.00 -1.88 -11.44
C ASN A 22 -0.28 -2.32 -10.00
N GLU A 23 0.75 -2.44 -9.16
CA GLU A 23 0.57 -2.72 -7.74
C GLU A 23 -0.20 -1.60 -7.04
N MET A 24 0.00 -0.34 -7.47
CA MET A 24 -0.79 0.78 -6.96
C MET A 24 -2.29 0.62 -7.30
N LEU A 25 -2.63 0.18 -8.51
CA LEU A 25 -4.01 -0.12 -8.91
C LEU A 25 -4.62 -1.25 -8.08
N VAL A 26 -3.84 -2.29 -7.78
CA VAL A 26 -4.28 -3.37 -6.87
C VAL A 26 -4.57 -2.81 -5.48
N ILE A 27 -3.71 -1.94 -4.95
CA ILE A 27 -3.93 -1.29 -3.65
C ILE A 27 -5.18 -0.43 -3.66
N ILE A 28 -5.41 0.36 -4.70
CA ILE A 28 -6.63 1.18 -4.87
C ILE A 28 -7.88 0.31 -4.69
N GLY A 29 -7.94 -0.85 -5.37
CA GLY A 29 -9.09 -1.76 -5.25
C GLY A 29 -9.30 -2.32 -3.84
N ALA A 30 -8.23 -2.77 -3.19
CA ALA A 30 -8.31 -3.33 -1.83
C ALA A 30 -8.67 -2.26 -0.80
N VAL A 31 -8.12 -1.05 -0.94
CA VAL A 31 -8.42 0.12 -0.09
C VAL A 31 -9.88 0.56 -0.26
N LYS A 32 -10.39 0.56 -1.50
CA LYS A 32 -11.80 0.88 -1.76
C LYS A 32 -12.73 -0.03 -0.97
N TYR A 33 -12.53 -1.34 -1.05
CA TYR A 33 -13.30 -2.31 -0.26
C TYR A 33 -13.23 -2.00 1.24
N TYR A 34 -12.05 -1.67 1.73
CA TYR A 34 -11.83 -1.36 3.15
C TYR A 34 -12.53 -0.08 3.61
N ASN A 35 -12.57 0.95 2.76
CA ASN A 35 -13.27 2.20 3.04
C ASN A 35 -14.79 2.01 3.03
N GLU A 36 -15.31 1.14 2.16
CA GLU A 36 -16.74 0.90 2.04
C GLU A 36 -17.28 -0.08 3.11
N ASN A 37 -16.49 -1.06 3.52
CA ASN A 37 -16.98 -2.23 4.27
C ASN A 37 -16.28 -2.45 5.62
N CYS A 38 -15.20 -1.72 5.92
CA CYS A 38 -14.41 -1.91 7.13
C CYS A 38 -14.21 -0.56 7.84
N SER A 39 -13.20 -0.46 8.71
CA SER A 39 -12.88 0.78 9.45
C SER A 39 -12.23 1.88 8.59
N GLY A 40 -12.10 1.66 7.27
CA GLY A 40 -11.41 2.56 6.35
C GLY A 40 -9.94 2.82 6.67
N LEU A 41 -9.32 3.72 5.92
CA LEU A 41 -7.96 4.15 6.15
C LEU A 41 -7.86 5.10 7.36
N ASN A 42 -6.82 4.88 8.17
CA ASN A 42 -6.36 5.91 9.10
C ASN A 42 -5.56 7.01 8.37
N THR A 43 -5.27 8.11 9.05
CA THR A 43 -4.54 9.27 8.49
C THR A 43 -3.19 8.87 7.86
N ALA A 44 -2.46 7.93 8.47
CA ALA A 44 -1.19 7.46 7.92
C ALA A 44 -1.38 6.67 6.61
N GLY A 45 -2.41 5.82 6.53
CA GLY A 45 -2.79 5.10 5.32
C GLY A 45 -3.14 6.07 4.18
N TYR A 46 -3.94 7.11 4.48
CA TYR A 46 -4.29 8.15 3.51
C TYR A 46 -3.06 8.89 2.96
N HIS A 47 -2.13 9.30 3.84
CA HIS A 47 -0.88 9.95 3.41
C HIS A 47 0.01 9.03 2.55
N ARG A 48 0.13 7.76 2.92
CA ARG A 48 0.89 6.77 2.14
C ARG A 48 0.26 6.58 0.77
N MET A 49 -1.06 6.45 0.70
CA MET A 49 -1.81 6.33 -0.54
C MET A 49 -1.54 7.49 -1.49
N ASN A 50 -1.65 8.73 -1.00
CA ASN A 50 -1.37 9.93 -1.79
C ASN A 50 0.09 10.01 -2.25
N LYS A 51 1.03 9.57 -1.43
CA LYS A 51 2.45 9.50 -1.81
C LYS A 51 2.66 8.47 -2.93
N GLY A 52 1.99 7.33 -2.87
CA GLY A 52 1.99 6.30 -3.92
C GLY A 52 1.45 6.84 -5.24
N LEU A 53 0.28 7.49 -5.20
CA LEU A 53 -0.32 8.10 -6.39
C LEU A 53 0.62 9.11 -7.06
N LYS A 54 1.24 9.99 -6.28
CA LYS A 54 2.23 10.97 -6.78
C LYS A 54 3.45 10.31 -7.40
N ARG A 55 3.99 9.28 -6.74
CA ARG A 55 5.18 8.54 -7.22
C ARG A 55 4.96 7.97 -8.62
N PHE A 56 3.75 7.46 -8.89
CA PHE A 56 3.40 6.87 -10.19
C PHE A 56 2.68 7.82 -11.15
N LYS A 57 2.64 9.13 -10.84
CA LYS A 57 1.95 10.16 -11.63
C LYS A 57 0.45 9.87 -11.85
N MET A 58 -0.17 9.17 -10.91
CA MET A 58 -1.59 8.83 -10.90
C MET A 58 -2.42 9.83 -10.09
N ASP A 59 -1.79 10.75 -9.36
CA ASP A 59 -2.44 11.77 -8.52
C ASP A 59 -3.25 12.80 -9.30
N ARG A 60 -3.01 12.90 -10.61
CA ARG A 60 -3.80 13.75 -11.52
C ARG A 60 -5.09 13.09 -12.00
N THR A 61 -5.19 11.77 -11.88
CA THR A 61 -6.38 11.02 -12.26
C THR A 61 -7.30 10.92 -11.03
N PRO A 62 -8.59 11.27 -11.14
CA PRO A 62 -9.52 11.10 -10.02
C PRO A 62 -9.52 9.65 -9.53
N VAL A 63 -9.49 9.46 -8.20
CA VAL A 63 -9.44 8.12 -7.60
C VAL A 63 -10.61 7.26 -8.08
N SER A 64 -11.80 7.83 -8.22
CA SER A 64 -12.99 7.15 -8.76
C SER A 64 -12.80 6.60 -10.18
N VAL A 65 -11.94 7.20 -10.99
CA VAL A 65 -11.57 6.69 -12.32
C VAL A 65 -10.56 5.55 -12.19
N LEU A 66 -9.57 5.68 -11.29
CA LEU A 66 -8.59 4.63 -11.04
C LEU A 66 -9.24 3.36 -10.47
N GLU A 67 -10.29 3.49 -9.66
CA GLU A 67 -11.08 2.39 -9.11
C GLU A 67 -11.81 1.56 -10.18
N GLN A 68 -12.08 2.15 -11.35
CA GLN A 68 -12.71 1.44 -12.47
C GLN A 68 -11.71 0.60 -13.28
N HIS A 69 -10.41 0.77 -13.04
CA HIS A 69 -9.40 0.00 -13.75
C HIS A 69 -9.54 -1.51 -13.46
N PRO A 70 -9.38 -2.40 -14.45
CA PRO A 70 -9.58 -3.85 -14.27
C PRO A 70 -8.80 -4.46 -13.08
N LEU A 71 -7.56 -4.02 -12.85
CA LEU A 71 -6.76 -4.44 -11.70
C LEU A 71 -7.36 -4.00 -10.35
N ALA A 72 -7.89 -2.78 -10.27
CA ALA A 72 -8.53 -2.28 -9.07
C ALA A 72 -9.84 -3.04 -8.80
N VAL A 73 -10.65 -3.25 -9.83
CA VAL A 73 -11.89 -4.06 -9.74
C VAL A 73 -11.58 -5.51 -9.32
N SER A 74 -10.56 -6.13 -9.91
CA SER A 74 -10.16 -7.49 -9.55
C SER A 74 -9.68 -7.58 -8.10
N SER A 75 -8.91 -6.59 -7.64
CA SER A 75 -8.43 -6.53 -6.26
C SER A 75 -9.58 -6.30 -5.27
N TYR A 76 -10.54 -5.44 -5.60
CA TYR A 76 -11.76 -5.24 -4.81
C TYR A 76 -12.51 -6.56 -4.59
N LYS A 77 -12.78 -7.30 -5.66
CA LYS A 77 -13.46 -8.62 -5.57
C LYS A 77 -12.65 -9.63 -4.78
N THR A 78 -11.32 -9.55 -4.85
CA THR A 78 -10.44 -10.38 -4.03
C THR A 78 -10.56 -10.03 -2.56
N ALA A 79 -10.56 -8.73 -2.23
CA ALA A 79 -10.74 -8.25 -0.87
C ALA A 79 -12.11 -8.63 -0.29
N GLU A 80 -13.17 -8.51 -1.11
CA GLU A 80 -14.53 -8.95 -0.77
C GLU A 80 -14.57 -10.43 -0.36
N LYS A 81 -13.91 -11.31 -1.11
CA LYS A 81 -13.83 -12.75 -0.77
C LYS A 81 -13.11 -13.01 0.54
N PHE A 82 -12.12 -12.20 0.90
CA PHE A 82 -11.32 -12.38 2.10
C PHE A 82 -11.90 -11.68 3.34
N GLY A 83 -12.83 -10.74 3.15
CA GLY A 83 -13.32 -9.89 4.24
C GLY A 83 -12.24 -8.96 4.80
N CYS A 84 -12.58 -8.15 5.81
CA CYS A 84 -11.65 -7.17 6.39
C CYS A 84 -10.35 -7.81 6.93
N ALA A 85 -10.47 -8.77 7.85
CA ALA A 85 -9.31 -9.40 8.49
C ALA A 85 -8.43 -10.19 7.49
N GLY A 86 -9.06 -10.89 6.55
CA GLY A 86 -8.34 -11.63 5.51
C GLY A 86 -7.61 -10.69 4.56
N THR A 87 -8.28 -9.62 4.09
CA THR A 87 -7.69 -8.61 3.23
C THR A 87 -6.47 -7.96 3.88
N LYS A 88 -6.57 -7.57 5.16
CA LYS A 88 -5.45 -7.01 5.91
C LYS A 88 -4.26 -7.96 5.95
N ARG A 89 -4.51 -9.24 6.25
CA ARG A 89 -3.47 -10.27 6.30
C ARG A 89 -2.79 -10.44 4.94
N GLU A 90 -3.56 -10.56 3.86
CA GLU A 90 -2.98 -10.75 2.53
C GLU A 90 -2.23 -9.50 2.05
N ALA A 91 -2.72 -8.30 2.37
CA ALA A 91 -2.02 -7.04 2.10
C ALA A 91 -0.67 -6.96 2.83
N HIS A 92 -0.60 -7.40 4.08
CA HIS A 92 0.67 -7.49 4.82
C HIS A 92 1.66 -8.45 4.16
N LYS A 93 1.21 -9.63 3.72
CA LYS A 93 2.07 -10.59 2.99
C LYS A 93 2.57 -10.01 1.68
N ALA A 94 1.72 -9.27 0.98
CA ALA A 94 2.05 -8.62 -0.29
C ALA A 94 2.86 -7.31 -0.13
N GLY A 95 3.27 -6.94 1.09
CA GLY A 95 4.14 -5.79 1.33
C GLY A 95 3.43 -4.43 1.30
N PHE A 96 2.10 -4.40 1.21
CA PHE A 96 1.31 -3.17 1.23
C PHE A 96 0.32 -3.09 2.39
N GLY A 97 0.44 -3.94 3.41
CA GLY A 97 -0.41 -3.90 4.60
C GLY A 97 -0.45 -2.54 5.30
N GLN A 98 0.62 -1.75 5.19
CA GLN A 98 0.67 -0.36 5.68
C GLN A 98 -0.35 0.61 5.03
N TYR A 99 -0.95 0.22 3.90
CA TYR A 99 -2.01 0.96 3.22
C TYR A 99 -3.40 0.49 3.63
N ILE A 100 -3.54 -0.56 4.47
CA ILE A 100 -4.84 -1.12 4.90
C ILE A 100 -4.86 -1.15 6.44
N ASN A 101 -5.90 -0.59 7.06
CA ASN A 101 -5.97 -0.44 8.52
C ASN A 101 -6.29 -1.74 9.25
#